data_AF-A0AAW2Z8G0-F1
#
_entry.id   AF-A0AAW2Z8G0-F1
#
_cell.length_a   1.000
_cell.length_b   1.000
_cell.length_c   1.000
_cell.angle_alpha   90.00
_cell.angle_beta   90.00
_cell.angle_gamma   90.00
#
_symmetry.space_group_name_H-M   'P 1'
#
loop_
_entity.id
_entity.type
_entity.pdbx_description
1 polymer ?
#
loop_
_entity_poly.entity_id
_entity_poly.type
_entity_poly.pdbx_seq_one_letter_code
_entity_poly.pdbx_strand_id
1 'polypeptide(L)'
;MKDTPLLSLLLFTLFGFAFCSSFFWISDIHFDPEYDGAVNSTQYCRRKSTNKRYYVGHLNKINRSEKSAIFGRYGCNPPLQLISSTFQQMRKVDAQPSFILVNGDFVGHYLKDESINIQAIKTVSDELTKSFPNTPVFPCIGNTDLYPDYYISPHNNTFYQSLYKIWAKWIPDAKCKNTFTKGGYYSKILSQQNNSPLKVIVLNSLLYSPKRMPLSKEVDPADQLFWLTEELRESKKLLIPTYIMTHIPPTQNSFDEKELWIEQYQSHYLNIIKNFSTVIVSQFFGHLHKDEFRSGASTIGMINLSISPIFGNNPGFRHMHFNEEYELTNYDQWYLDLFGSNHNGSADWKVLYDFSSLYDVEGFDYKNFCEVVDKIKSDDVYSGRYLAIHNGNYFKDRHKSNCEMAAYNRQEYMDCVSKSSNDGI
;
A
#
# COMPACT_ATOMS: atom_id res chain seq x y z
N MET A 1 22.03 37.68 61.38
CA MET A 1 20.89 37.52 60.48
C MET A 1 21.32 37.94 59.08
N LYS A 2 21.80 36.99 58.29
CA LYS A 2 22.05 37.14 56.86
C LYS A 2 21.79 35.78 56.23
N ASP A 3 21.01 35.83 55.17
CA ASP A 3 20.41 34.73 54.43
C ASP A 3 21.43 33.85 53.71
N THR A 4 21.17 32.54 53.70
CA THR A 4 21.79 31.58 52.79
C THR A 4 20.65 30.84 52.06
N PRO A 5 20.60 30.80 50.72
CA PRO A 5 19.49 30.20 50.00
C PRO A 5 19.61 28.68 49.94
N LEU A 6 18.48 28.00 50.13
CA LEU A 6 18.32 26.56 49.95
C LEU A 6 18.34 26.25 48.44
N LEU A 7 19.39 25.59 47.96
CA LEU A 7 19.45 25.08 46.59
C LEU A 7 18.67 23.77 46.53
N SER A 8 17.41 23.82 46.09
CA SER A 8 16.59 22.63 45.83
C SER A 8 17.08 21.94 44.55
N LEU A 9 17.73 20.78 44.71
CA LEU A 9 18.13 19.90 43.61
C LEU A 9 16.87 19.22 43.06
N LEU A 10 16.38 19.69 41.91
CA LEU A 10 15.33 19.00 41.15
C LEU A 10 15.95 17.80 40.43
N LEU A 11 15.83 16.62 41.03
CA LEU A 11 16.03 15.33 40.37
C LEU A 11 14.92 15.15 39.33
N PHE A 12 15.21 15.48 38.07
CA PHE A 12 14.41 14.99 36.95
C PHE A 12 14.68 13.50 36.80
N THR A 13 13.78 12.68 37.33
CA THR A 13 13.64 11.29 36.89
C THR A 13 13.22 11.32 35.43
N LEU A 14 14.19 11.11 34.53
CA LEU A 14 13.93 10.72 33.15
C LEU A 14 13.21 9.38 33.20
N PHE A 15 11.87 9.42 33.17
CA PHE A 15 11.12 8.29 32.64
C PHE A 15 11.58 8.13 31.20
N GLY A 16 12.38 7.10 30.94
CA GLY A 16 12.67 6.65 29.60
C GLY A 16 11.36 6.22 28.98
N PHE A 17 10.69 7.13 28.26
CA PHE A 17 9.72 6.74 27.27
C PHE A 17 10.52 5.92 26.24
N ALA A 18 10.27 4.61 26.19
CA ALA A 18 10.65 3.83 25.04
C ALA A 18 10.05 4.54 23.83
N PHE A 19 10.88 5.16 23.00
CA PHE A 19 10.43 5.79 21.77
C PHE A 19 10.02 4.64 20.85
N CYS A 20 8.72 4.33 20.79
CA CYS A 20 8.19 3.45 19.77
C CYS A 20 8.37 4.17 18.43
N SER A 21 9.27 3.65 17.60
CA SER A 21 9.52 4.20 16.28
C SER A 21 8.48 3.69 15.30
N SER A 22 8.14 4.52 14.33
CA SER A 22 7.06 4.25 13.39
C SER A 22 7.47 4.48 11.95
N PHE A 23 6.78 3.84 11.02
CA PHE A 23 6.87 4.12 9.59
C PHE A 23 5.49 4.01 8.93
N PHE A 24 5.32 4.66 7.78
CA PHE A 24 4.12 4.44 6.97
C PHE A 24 4.36 3.41 5.89
N TRP A 25 3.30 2.66 5.59
CA TRP A 25 3.25 1.74 4.48
C TRP A 25 1.99 2.00 3.65
N ILE A 26 2.18 2.25 2.36
CA ILE A 26 1.14 2.50 1.37
C ILE A 26 1.34 1.64 0.12
N SER A 27 0.26 1.36 -0.60
CA SER A 27 0.28 0.57 -1.83
C SER A 27 -0.85 0.97 -2.78
N ASP A 28 -0.68 0.63 -4.07
CA ASP A 28 -1.74 0.64 -5.09
C ASP A 28 -2.50 1.97 -5.13
N ILE A 29 -1.75 3.04 -5.45
CA ILE A 29 -2.21 4.42 -5.43
C ILE A 29 -3.16 4.69 -6.61
N HIS A 30 -2.78 4.21 -7.78
CA HIS A 30 -3.50 4.31 -9.05
C HIS A 30 -4.02 5.71 -9.38
N PHE A 31 -3.17 6.72 -9.32
CA PHE A 31 -3.58 8.07 -9.67
C PHE A 31 -4.16 8.15 -11.10
N ASP A 32 -5.40 8.64 -11.19
CA ASP A 32 -6.07 8.92 -12.46
C ASP A 32 -6.10 10.43 -12.73
N PRO A 33 -5.22 10.95 -13.59
CA PRO A 33 -5.24 12.35 -13.98
C PRO A 33 -6.46 12.72 -14.83
N GLU A 34 -7.22 11.75 -15.35
CA GLU A 34 -8.42 11.96 -16.17
C GLU A 34 -9.73 11.83 -15.37
N TYR A 35 -9.67 11.53 -14.06
CA TYR A 35 -10.87 11.37 -13.22
C TYR A 35 -11.70 12.66 -13.15
N ASP A 36 -13.03 12.52 -13.23
CA ASP A 36 -13.96 13.64 -13.14
C ASP A 36 -15.15 13.34 -12.22
N GLY A 37 -15.10 13.82 -10.98
CA GLY A 37 -16.14 13.58 -9.98
C GLY A 37 -17.51 14.19 -10.30
N ALA A 38 -17.61 15.07 -11.32
CA ALA A 38 -18.86 15.71 -11.69
C ALA A 38 -19.69 14.92 -12.72
N VAL A 39 -19.13 13.88 -13.36
CA VAL A 39 -19.91 13.01 -14.27
C VAL A 39 -20.89 12.16 -13.47
N ASN A 40 -22.07 11.84 -14.00
CA ASN A 40 -23.02 10.97 -13.30
C ASN A 40 -22.45 9.55 -13.11
N SER A 41 -22.90 8.83 -12.08
CA SER A 41 -22.56 7.43 -11.77
C SER A 41 -22.68 6.47 -12.96
N THR A 42 -23.60 6.72 -13.90
CA THR A 42 -23.76 5.95 -15.15
C THR A 42 -22.62 6.11 -16.16
N GLN A 43 -21.83 7.20 -16.06
CA GLN A 43 -20.65 7.49 -16.87
C GLN A 43 -19.33 7.09 -16.17
N TYR A 44 -19.46 6.59 -14.93
CA TYR A 44 -18.46 6.04 -14.01
C TYR A 44 -17.30 6.97 -13.62
N CYS A 45 -16.27 7.20 -14.47
CA CYS A 45 -14.99 7.76 -13.99
C CYS A 45 -14.42 8.95 -14.78
N ARG A 46 -14.59 9.00 -16.11
CA ARG A 46 -13.89 9.96 -16.99
C ARG A 46 -14.84 10.58 -18.01
N ARG A 47 -14.61 11.85 -18.39
CA ARG A 47 -15.39 12.52 -19.46
C ARG A 47 -15.00 12.08 -20.87
N LYS A 48 -13.72 11.82 -21.11
CA LYS A 48 -13.16 11.40 -22.41
C LYS A 48 -12.17 10.27 -22.19
N SER A 49 -12.55 9.05 -22.51
CA SER A 49 -11.65 7.90 -22.49
C SER A 49 -11.79 7.12 -23.81
N THR A 50 -10.76 6.40 -24.22
CA THR A 50 -10.80 5.53 -25.41
C THR A 50 -11.12 4.09 -25.05
N ASN A 51 -11.13 3.76 -23.75
CA ASN A 51 -11.48 2.43 -23.26
C ASN A 51 -12.97 2.35 -22.95
N LYS A 52 -13.71 1.54 -23.71
CA LYS A 52 -15.17 1.35 -23.57
C LYS A 52 -15.63 0.93 -22.16
N ARG A 53 -14.75 0.35 -21.32
CA ARG A 53 -15.10 0.02 -19.92
C ARG A 53 -15.16 1.25 -19.01
N TYR A 54 -14.47 2.34 -19.36
CA TYR A 54 -14.32 3.57 -18.55
C TYR A 54 -14.75 4.82 -19.32
N TYR A 55 -15.40 4.62 -20.46
CA TYR A 55 -15.88 5.65 -21.38
C TYR A 55 -17.31 5.34 -21.81
N VAL A 56 -18.13 6.37 -21.97
CA VAL A 56 -19.38 6.27 -22.72
C VAL A 56 -19.32 7.24 -23.90
N GLY A 57 -19.18 6.68 -25.11
CA GLY A 57 -18.76 7.39 -26.30
C GLY A 57 -19.78 8.11 -27.15
N HIS A 58 -21.02 8.22 -26.71
CA HIS A 58 -22.06 8.85 -27.54
C HIS A 58 -23.18 9.44 -26.69
N LEU A 59 -22.94 10.58 -26.03
CA LEU A 59 -24.05 11.45 -25.60
C LEU A 59 -23.60 12.90 -25.72
N ASN A 60 -24.20 13.64 -26.66
CA ASN A 60 -24.07 15.11 -26.79
C ASN A 60 -24.63 15.88 -25.55
N LYS A 61 -24.86 15.20 -24.42
CA LYS A 61 -25.30 15.73 -23.14
C LYS A 61 -24.62 14.92 -22.01
N ILE A 62 -23.49 15.40 -21.50
CA ILE A 62 -22.92 14.87 -20.26
C ILE A 62 -23.84 15.33 -19.13
N ASN A 63 -24.64 14.43 -18.56
CA ASN A 63 -25.45 14.74 -17.39
C ASN A 63 -24.52 14.88 -16.18
N ARG A 64 -24.48 16.08 -15.60
CA ARG A 64 -23.73 16.32 -14.35
C ARG A 64 -24.48 15.71 -13.18
N SER A 65 -23.74 15.13 -12.24
CA SER A 65 -24.29 14.75 -10.94
C SER A 65 -24.60 16.01 -10.12
N GLU A 66 -25.68 15.98 -9.34
CA GLU A 66 -25.99 17.05 -8.37
C GLU A 66 -24.97 17.11 -7.22
N LYS A 67 -24.33 15.97 -6.90
CA LYS A 67 -23.24 15.85 -5.93
C LYS A 67 -21.97 15.33 -6.61
N SER A 68 -20.85 16.03 -6.43
CA SER A 68 -19.56 15.62 -7.02
C SER A 68 -18.85 14.59 -6.13
N ALA A 69 -18.40 13.49 -6.72
CA ALA A 69 -17.57 12.49 -6.06
C ALA A 69 -16.11 12.95 -5.99
N ILE A 70 -15.84 13.93 -5.13
CA ILE A 70 -14.54 14.63 -5.03
C ILE A 70 -13.37 13.73 -4.63
N PHE A 71 -13.61 12.67 -3.86
CA PHE A 71 -12.58 11.74 -3.38
C PHE A 71 -12.49 10.46 -4.22
N GLY A 72 -13.20 10.37 -5.35
CA GLY A 72 -13.23 9.16 -6.16
C GLY A 72 -14.54 8.38 -5.98
N ARG A 73 -14.62 7.23 -6.66
CA ARG A 73 -15.77 6.30 -6.65
C ARG A 73 -15.25 4.88 -6.59
N TYR A 74 -15.98 3.98 -5.95
CA TYR A 74 -15.73 2.55 -6.12
C TYR A 74 -15.83 2.18 -7.60
N GLY A 75 -14.93 1.33 -8.09
CA GLY A 75 -14.85 1.02 -9.53
C GLY A 75 -14.01 1.99 -10.36
N CYS A 76 -13.54 3.10 -9.76
CA CYS A 76 -12.67 4.08 -10.42
C CYS A 76 -11.30 4.14 -9.77
N ASN A 77 -10.29 4.41 -10.60
CA ASN A 77 -9.00 4.89 -10.12
C ASN A 77 -9.18 6.30 -9.49
N PRO A 78 -8.47 6.62 -8.40
CA PRO A 78 -8.73 7.82 -7.63
C PRO A 78 -8.18 9.11 -8.25
N PRO A 79 -8.82 10.26 -7.96
CA PRO A 79 -8.26 11.56 -8.27
C PRO A 79 -7.14 11.96 -7.30
N LEU A 80 -6.40 13.02 -7.65
CA LEU A 80 -5.33 13.58 -6.81
C LEU A 80 -5.85 14.05 -5.44
N GLN A 81 -7.11 14.46 -5.36
CA GLN A 81 -7.78 14.90 -4.13
C GLN A 81 -7.77 13.81 -3.06
N LEU A 82 -8.05 12.56 -3.45
CA LEU A 82 -7.97 11.42 -2.51
C LEU A 82 -6.54 11.23 -2.03
N ILE A 83 -5.59 11.16 -2.96
CA ILE A 83 -4.17 10.92 -2.67
C ILE A 83 -3.61 12.01 -1.75
N SER A 84 -3.94 13.27 -2.03
CA SER A 84 -3.55 14.41 -1.21
C SER A 84 -4.15 14.30 0.19
N SER A 85 -5.42 13.88 0.30
CA SER A 85 -6.05 13.66 1.60
C SER A 85 -5.38 12.53 2.40
N THR A 86 -4.94 11.46 1.72
CA THR A 86 -4.18 10.36 2.34
C THR A 86 -2.89 10.90 2.96
N PHE A 87 -2.08 11.61 2.18
CA PHE A 87 -0.78 12.10 2.66
C PHE A 87 -0.93 13.19 3.74
N GLN A 88 -1.97 14.03 3.64
CA GLN A 88 -2.31 14.97 4.70
C GLN A 88 -2.70 14.24 5.99
N GLN A 89 -3.49 13.17 5.90
CA GLN A 89 -3.84 12.38 7.06
C GLN A 89 -2.63 11.68 7.66
N MET A 90 -1.80 11.03 6.84
CA MET A 90 -0.54 10.42 7.30
C MET A 90 0.29 11.44 8.09
N ARG A 91 0.45 12.67 7.57
CA ARG A 91 1.21 13.73 8.27
C ARG A 91 0.57 14.15 9.59
N LYS A 92 -0.76 14.12 9.71
CA LYS A 92 -1.48 14.40 10.97
C LYS A 92 -1.26 13.29 12.00
N VAL A 93 -1.19 12.03 11.55
CA VAL A 93 -0.95 10.86 12.40
C VAL A 93 0.49 10.87 12.92
N ASP A 94 1.44 11.05 12.01
CA ASP A 94 2.86 11.12 12.34
C ASP A 94 3.56 12.04 11.33
N ALA A 95 4.05 13.18 11.81
CA ALA A 95 4.70 14.17 10.96
C ALA A 95 6.17 13.84 10.67
N GLN A 96 6.78 12.94 11.44
CA GLN A 96 8.20 12.58 11.35
C GLN A 96 8.40 11.06 11.45
N PRO A 97 7.74 10.26 10.59
CA PRO A 97 7.94 8.83 10.57
C PRO A 97 9.39 8.53 10.17
N SER A 98 9.90 7.39 10.64
CA SER A 98 11.26 6.91 10.37
C SER A 98 11.57 6.76 8.89
N PHE A 99 10.58 6.28 8.13
CA PHE A 99 10.60 6.11 6.68
C PHE A 99 9.18 5.86 6.15
N ILE A 100 9.05 5.76 4.83
CA ILE A 100 7.80 5.39 4.15
C ILE A 100 8.09 4.29 3.12
N LEU A 101 7.33 3.21 3.17
CA LEU A 101 7.31 2.15 2.16
C LEU A 101 6.17 2.39 1.17
N VAL A 102 6.47 2.33 -0.13
CA VAL A 102 5.48 2.52 -1.20
C VAL A 102 5.53 1.35 -2.18
N ASN A 103 4.55 0.45 -2.11
CA ASN A 103 4.52 -0.80 -2.87
C ASN A 103 4.03 -0.64 -4.33
N GLY A 104 4.36 0.46 -4.99
CA GLY A 104 4.12 0.63 -6.43
C GLY A 104 2.66 0.89 -6.83
N ASP A 105 2.40 0.74 -8.14
CA ASP A 105 1.12 1.05 -8.79
C ASP A 105 0.68 2.48 -8.50
N PHE A 106 1.57 3.42 -8.80
CA PHE A 106 1.33 4.86 -8.75
C PHE A 106 0.31 5.29 -9.81
N VAL A 107 0.27 4.57 -10.93
CA VAL A 107 -0.46 4.95 -12.13
C VAL A 107 -1.83 4.27 -12.19
N GLY A 108 -2.87 5.03 -12.50
CA GLY A 108 -4.21 4.52 -12.75
C GLY A 108 -4.28 3.59 -13.95
N HIS A 109 -5.13 2.57 -13.86
CA HIS A 109 -5.37 1.65 -14.98
C HIS A 109 -5.86 2.38 -16.25
N TYR A 110 -5.54 1.83 -17.42
CA TYR A 110 -6.08 2.25 -18.72
C TYR A 110 -5.74 3.70 -19.13
N LEU A 111 -4.56 4.19 -18.76
CA LEU A 111 -3.98 5.39 -19.36
C LEU A 111 -3.41 5.06 -20.75
N LYS A 112 -3.23 6.10 -21.57
CA LYS A 112 -3.09 5.94 -23.04
C LYS A 112 -1.65 5.90 -23.54
N ASP A 113 -0.67 6.29 -22.72
CA ASP A 113 0.73 6.34 -23.12
C ASP A 113 1.68 6.37 -21.91
N GLU A 114 2.93 5.99 -22.18
CA GLU A 114 4.02 5.97 -21.18
C GLU A 114 4.30 7.35 -20.59
N SER A 115 4.12 8.44 -21.37
CA SER A 115 4.42 9.79 -20.88
C SER A 115 3.44 10.24 -19.81
N ILE A 116 2.16 9.86 -19.93
CA ILE A 116 1.13 10.06 -18.90
C ILE A 116 1.48 9.25 -17.66
N ASN A 117 1.91 7.99 -17.80
CA ASN A 117 2.33 7.16 -16.66
C ASN A 117 3.49 7.81 -15.90
N ILE A 118 4.54 8.23 -16.60
CA ILE A 118 5.70 8.92 -16.02
C ILE A 118 5.28 10.24 -15.33
N GLN A 119 4.36 11.00 -15.93
CA GLN A 119 3.84 12.22 -15.32
C GLN A 119 2.97 11.95 -14.08
N ALA A 120 2.17 10.88 -14.08
CA ALA A 120 1.37 10.46 -12.93
C ALA A 120 2.29 10.04 -11.77
N ILE A 121 3.29 9.19 -12.04
CA ILE A 121 4.32 8.81 -11.05
C ILE A 121 4.99 10.04 -10.47
N LYS A 122 5.41 10.99 -11.32
CA LYS A 122 6.04 12.24 -10.87
C LYS A 122 5.10 13.05 -9.98
N THR A 123 3.84 13.21 -10.37
CA THR A 123 2.83 13.99 -9.64
C THR A 123 2.62 13.43 -8.24
N VAL A 124 2.40 12.11 -8.12
CA VAL A 124 2.24 11.45 -6.83
C VAL A 124 3.53 11.53 -6.00
N SER A 125 4.69 11.33 -6.64
CA SER A 125 5.98 11.40 -5.97
C SER A 125 6.26 12.80 -5.40
N ASP A 126 5.88 13.84 -6.13
CA ASP A 126 6.03 15.23 -5.69
C ASP A 126 5.05 15.58 -4.57
N GLU A 127 3.80 15.13 -4.62
CA GLU A 127 2.83 15.35 -3.54
C GLU A 127 3.25 14.62 -2.25
N LEU A 128 3.82 13.41 -2.36
CA LEU A 128 4.39 12.70 -1.21
C LEU A 128 5.63 13.42 -0.67
N THR A 129 6.54 13.87 -1.54
CA THR A 129 7.74 14.62 -1.13
C THR A 129 7.38 15.93 -0.44
N LYS A 130 6.38 16.65 -0.94
CA LYS A 130 5.85 17.86 -0.31
C LYS A 130 5.23 17.55 1.06
N SER A 131 4.60 16.38 1.18
CA SER A 131 4.03 15.89 2.44
C SER A 131 5.10 15.50 3.47
N PHE A 132 6.21 14.93 3.01
CA PHE A 132 7.28 14.41 3.85
C PHE A 132 8.66 14.76 3.27
N PRO A 133 9.10 16.03 3.37
CA PRO A 133 10.29 16.50 2.67
C PRO A 133 11.61 15.90 3.20
N ASN A 134 11.62 15.47 4.46
CA ASN A 134 12.82 14.98 5.15
C ASN A 134 12.77 13.48 5.48
N THR A 135 11.73 12.77 5.04
CA THR A 135 11.53 11.36 5.37
C THR A 135 12.09 10.48 4.25
N PRO A 136 12.89 9.44 4.57
CA PRO A 136 13.29 8.44 3.59
C PRO A 136 12.08 7.71 2.99
N VAL A 137 12.02 7.62 1.67
CA VAL A 137 10.96 6.88 0.94
C VAL A 137 11.58 5.73 0.18
N PHE A 138 10.93 4.57 0.21
CA PHE A 138 11.32 3.37 -0.51
C PHE A 138 10.22 3.02 -1.52
N PRO A 139 10.31 3.48 -2.77
CA PRO A 139 9.37 3.10 -3.82
C PRO A 139 9.70 1.73 -4.42
N CYS A 140 8.65 0.96 -4.69
CA CYS A 140 8.64 -0.23 -5.54
C CYS A 140 7.95 0.10 -6.87
N ILE A 141 8.24 -0.67 -7.91
CA ILE A 141 7.54 -0.59 -9.20
C ILE A 141 6.36 -1.55 -9.15
N GLY A 142 5.17 -1.09 -9.53
CA GLY A 142 4.00 -1.92 -9.76
C GLY A 142 3.73 -2.19 -11.25
N ASN A 143 2.82 -3.11 -11.53
CA ASN A 143 2.51 -3.50 -12.92
C ASN A 143 1.84 -2.42 -13.77
N THR A 144 1.07 -1.50 -13.19
CA THR A 144 0.43 -0.39 -13.93
C THR A 144 1.36 0.80 -14.13
N ASP A 145 2.50 0.85 -13.44
CA ASP A 145 3.50 1.92 -13.62
C ASP A 145 4.14 1.88 -15.02
N LEU A 146 4.14 0.70 -15.64
CA LEU A 146 4.61 0.47 -17.00
C LEU A 146 3.53 0.77 -18.04
N TYR A 147 3.96 1.05 -19.26
CA TYR A 147 3.07 1.16 -20.40
C TYR A 147 3.57 0.29 -21.57
N PRO A 148 2.71 -0.57 -22.14
CA PRO A 148 1.43 -1.05 -21.57
C PRO A 148 1.60 -1.73 -20.20
N ASP A 149 0.50 -1.93 -19.45
CA ASP A 149 0.51 -2.67 -18.18
C ASP A 149 1.28 -4.00 -18.32
N TYR A 150 2.11 -4.34 -17.33
CA TYR A 150 2.99 -5.53 -17.33
C TYR A 150 4.07 -5.59 -18.42
N TYR A 151 4.22 -4.56 -19.27
CA TYR A 151 5.19 -4.58 -20.35
C TYR A 151 6.57 -4.08 -19.88
N ILE A 152 7.56 -4.98 -19.84
CA ILE A 152 8.96 -4.62 -19.53
C ILE A 152 9.81 -4.88 -20.77
N SER A 153 10.30 -3.82 -21.40
CA SER A 153 11.19 -3.96 -22.57
C SER A 153 12.43 -4.80 -22.21
N PRO A 154 12.74 -5.87 -22.96
CA PRO A 154 13.90 -6.74 -22.70
C PRO A 154 15.24 -6.09 -23.07
N HIS A 155 15.25 -5.02 -23.88
CA HIS A 155 16.46 -4.32 -24.30
C HIS A 155 16.28 -2.81 -24.19
N ASN A 156 17.36 -2.08 -23.84
CA ASN A 156 17.37 -0.62 -23.70
C ASN A 156 16.23 -0.07 -22.83
N ASN A 157 16.13 -0.56 -21.58
CA ASN A 157 15.08 -0.13 -20.66
C ASN A 157 15.30 1.32 -20.20
N THR A 158 14.93 2.26 -21.06
CA THR A 158 14.89 3.72 -20.79
C THR A 158 13.88 4.04 -19.70
N PHE A 159 12.88 3.19 -19.48
CA PHE A 159 11.90 3.35 -18.42
C PHE A 159 12.56 3.37 -17.04
N TYR A 160 13.42 2.40 -16.70
CA TYR A 160 14.13 2.43 -15.41
C TYR A 160 15.01 3.68 -15.27
N GLN A 161 15.62 4.15 -16.36
CA GLN A 161 16.42 5.39 -16.32
C GLN A 161 15.54 6.62 -16.08
N SER A 162 14.38 6.72 -16.76
CA SER A 162 13.41 7.80 -16.60
C SER A 162 12.80 7.80 -15.20
N LEU A 163 12.43 6.62 -14.70
CA LEU A 163 11.87 6.44 -13.37
C LEU A 163 12.90 6.76 -12.28
N TYR A 164 14.15 6.31 -12.44
CA TYR A 164 15.24 6.66 -11.52
C TYR A 164 15.43 8.18 -11.44
N LYS A 165 15.30 8.93 -12.54
CA LYS A 165 15.40 10.40 -12.49
C LYS A 165 14.35 11.03 -11.57
N ILE A 166 13.14 10.47 -11.53
CA ILE A 166 12.07 10.94 -10.63
C ILE A 166 12.40 10.58 -9.18
N TRP A 167 12.85 9.34 -8.96
CA TRP A 167 13.09 8.81 -7.61
C TRP A 167 14.51 9.05 -7.08
N ALA A 168 15.41 9.68 -7.83
CA ALA A 168 16.81 9.92 -7.43
C ALA A 168 16.94 10.65 -6.08
N LYS A 169 15.94 11.47 -5.71
CA LYS A 169 15.85 12.09 -4.38
C LYS A 169 15.66 11.09 -3.24
N TRP A 170 14.97 9.98 -3.50
CA TRP A 170 14.68 8.91 -2.54
C TRP A 170 15.75 7.81 -2.56
N ILE A 171 16.30 7.53 -3.76
CA ILE A 171 17.35 6.54 -4.01
C ILE A 171 18.65 7.20 -4.54
N PRO A 172 19.32 8.08 -3.77
CA PRO A 172 20.47 8.85 -4.27
C PRO A 172 21.76 8.04 -4.45
N ASP A 173 21.83 6.84 -3.87
CA ASP A 173 23.04 6.02 -3.80
C ASP A 173 23.42 5.38 -5.16
N ALA A 174 24.72 5.39 -5.47
CA ALA A 174 25.23 4.90 -6.76
C ALA A 174 25.08 3.37 -6.92
N LYS A 175 25.20 2.58 -5.85
CA LYS A 175 24.96 1.12 -5.88
C LYS A 175 23.48 0.85 -6.15
N CYS A 176 22.58 1.63 -5.55
CA CYS A 176 21.14 1.58 -5.82
C CYS A 176 20.84 1.93 -7.27
N LYS A 177 21.46 2.97 -7.83
CA LYS A 177 21.29 3.34 -9.24
C LYS A 177 21.61 2.20 -10.20
N ASN A 178 22.74 1.51 -9.97
CA ASN A 178 23.19 0.44 -10.86
C ASN A 178 22.23 -0.76 -10.86
N THR A 179 21.78 -1.19 -9.69
CA THR A 179 20.79 -2.28 -9.56
C THR A 179 19.41 -1.85 -10.09
N PHE A 180 18.97 -0.64 -9.77
CA PHE A 180 17.68 -0.12 -10.20
C PHE A 180 17.62 0.03 -11.73
N THR A 181 18.65 0.57 -12.35
CA THR A 181 18.69 0.72 -13.81
C THR A 181 18.92 -0.60 -14.56
N LYS A 182 19.43 -1.64 -13.88
CA LYS A 182 19.53 -3.01 -14.41
C LYS A 182 18.19 -3.74 -14.39
N GLY A 183 17.45 -3.69 -13.28
CA GLY A 183 16.28 -4.56 -13.07
C GLY A 183 15.13 -3.96 -12.26
N GLY A 184 15.19 -2.69 -11.87
CA GLY A 184 14.15 -2.04 -11.05
C GLY A 184 14.17 -2.42 -9.57
N TYR A 185 15.22 -3.08 -9.10
CA TYR A 185 15.42 -3.50 -7.71
C TYR A 185 16.64 -2.84 -7.09
N TYR A 186 16.68 -2.74 -5.77
CA TYR A 186 17.78 -2.14 -5.02
C TYR A 186 17.67 -2.48 -3.53
N SER A 187 18.72 -2.22 -2.75
CA SER A 187 18.68 -2.29 -1.30
C SER A 187 19.33 -1.05 -0.69
N LYS A 188 18.86 -0.64 0.48
CA LYS A 188 19.46 0.47 1.23
C LYS A 188 19.43 0.18 2.72
N ILE A 189 20.48 0.60 3.41
CA ILE A 189 20.59 0.52 4.85
C ILE A 189 20.15 1.87 5.45
N LEU A 190 19.25 1.81 6.43
CA LEU A 190 18.91 2.91 7.30
C LEU A 190 19.73 2.78 8.58
N SER A 191 20.47 3.83 8.91
CA SER A 191 21.11 3.97 10.23
C SER A 191 20.38 5.07 10.97
N GLN A 192 19.55 4.71 11.95
CA GLN A 192 18.94 5.68 12.85
C GLN A 192 19.92 6.14 13.93
N GLN A 193 19.51 7.15 14.71
CA GLN A 193 20.36 7.85 15.69
C GLN A 193 21.00 6.92 16.75
N ASN A 194 20.44 5.72 16.97
CA ASN A 194 20.95 4.73 17.92
C ASN A 194 21.98 3.74 17.31
N ASN A 195 22.51 4.01 16.12
CA ASN A 195 23.54 3.22 15.41
C ASN A 195 23.14 1.78 14.95
N SER A 196 21.94 1.29 15.24
CA SER A 196 21.47 0.00 14.71
C SER A 196 21.04 0.12 13.24
N PRO A 197 21.61 -0.66 12.31
CA PRO A 197 21.22 -0.65 10.90
C PRO A 197 19.96 -1.50 10.63
N LEU A 198 19.06 -1.00 9.78
CA LEU A 198 18.00 -1.79 9.13
C LEU A 198 18.29 -1.86 7.63
N LYS A 199 18.26 -3.06 7.02
CA LYS A 199 18.31 -3.18 5.56
C LYS A 199 16.89 -3.27 5.00
N VAL A 200 16.56 -2.41 4.03
CA VAL A 200 15.34 -2.53 3.23
C VAL A 200 15.75 -3.00 1.83
N ILE A 201 15.23 -4.15 1.42
CA ILE A 201 15.41 -4.73 0.09
C ILE A 201 14.13 -4.51 -0.70
N VAL A 202 14.23 -3.86 -1.86
CA VAL A 202 13.10 -3.62 -2.77
C VAL A 202 13.28 -4.44 -4.03
N LEU A 203 12.35 -5.35 -4.29
CA LEU A 203 12.37 -6.25 -5.45
C LEU A 203 11.38 -5.79 -6.53
N ASN A 204 11.75 -6.05 -7.77
CA ASN A 204 10.85 -5.95 -8.91
C ASN A 204 10.21 -7.32 -9.20
N SER A 205 9.05 -7.58 -8.61
CA SER A 205 8.29 -8.84 -8.78
C SER A 205 7.69 -9.00 -10.17
N LEU A 206 7.57 -7.92 -10.96
CA LEU A 206 7.02 -8.02 -12.31
C LEU A 206 7.87 -8.93 -13.19
N LEU A 207 9.17 -9.03 -12.89
CA LEU A 207 10.10 -9.94 -13.54
C LEU A 207 9.63 -11.40 -13.50
N TYR A 208 8.82 -11.76 -12.51
CA TYR A 208 8.34 -13.12 -12.23
C TYR A 208 6.87 -13.34 -12.54
N SER A 209 6.12 -12.28 -12.92
CA SER A 209 4.69 -12.41 -13.17
C SER A 209 4.41 -13.21 -14.45
N PRO A 210 3.42 -14.13 -14.46
CA PRO A 210 2.99 -14.81 -15.67
C PRO A 210 2.26 -13.87 -16.65
N LYS A 211 1.89 -12.66 -16.22
CA LYS A 211 1.31 -11.61 -17.07
C LYS A 211 2.34 -10.70 -17.72
N ARG A 212 3.62 -10.79 -17.32
CA ARG A 212 4.71 -9.99 -17.88
C ARG A 212 4.82 -10.21 -19.39
N MET A 213 4.96 -9.11 -20.13
CA MET A 213 5.19 -9.15 -21.57
C MET A 213 6.47 -8.38 -21.96
N PRO A 214 7.36 -8.97 -22.79
CA PRO A 214 7.41 -10.39 -23.13
C PRO A 214 7.73 -11.24 -21.89
N LEU A 215 7.28 -12.50 -21.92
CA LEU A 215 7.68 -13.50 -20.92
C LEU A 215 9.20 -13.68 -20.96
N SER A 216 9.82 -13.73 -19.78
CA SER A 216 11.24 -14.04 -19.69
C SER A 216 11.50 -15.53 -19.90
N LYS A 217 12.60 -15.85 -20.58
CA LYS A 217 13.14 -17.21 -20.71
C LYS A 217 14.36 -17.45 -19.81
N GLU A 218 14.79 -16.42 -19.07
CA GLU A 218 15.94 -16.49 -18.19
C GLU A 218 15.61 -17.28 -16.91
N VAL A 219 16.58 -18.02 -16.37
CA VAL A 219 16.40 -18.75 -15.11
C VAL A 219 16.27 -17.80 -13.91
N ASP A 220 16.94 -16.66 -13.97
CA ASP A 220 16.82 -15.58 -12.99
C ASP A 220 16.85 -14.23 -13.72
N PRO A 221 15.68 -13.70 -14.12
CA PRO A 221 15.60 -12.46 -14.86
C PRO A 221 16.33 -11.31 -14.16
N ALA A 222 17.27 -10.68 -14.85
CA ALA A 222 18.14 -9.61 -14.33
C ALA A 222 19.02 -9.99 -13.12
N ASP A 223 19.24 -11.28 -12.87
CA ASP A 223 19.99 -11.85 -11.74
C ASP A 223 19.43 -11.44 -10.36
N GLN A 224 18.13 -11.15 -10.26
CA GLN A 224 17.54 -10.56 -9.05
C GLN A 224 17.48 -11.55 -7.88
N LEU A 225 17.19 -12.84 -8.10
CA LEU A 225 17.15 -13.84 -7.01
C LEU A 225 18.57 -14.20 -6.52
N PHE A 226 19.54 -14.26 -7.43
CA PHE A 226 20.95 -14.38 -7.09
C PHE A 226 21.38 -13.18 -6.23
N TRP A 227 21.11 -11.96 -6.69
CA TRP A 227 21.41 -10.73 -5.94
C TRP A 227 20.72 -10.70 -4.57
N LEU A 228 19.44 -11.07 -4.48
CA LEU A 228 18.71 -11.18 -3.21
C LEU A 228 19.40 -12.14 -2.24
N THR A 229 19.87 -13.28 -2.75
CA THR A 229 20.60 -14.27 -1.95
C THR A 229 21.90 -13.69 -1.37
N GLU A 230 22.64 -12.91 -2.17
CA GLU A 230 23.86 -12.24 -1.70
C GLU A 230 23.56 -11.18 -0.64
N GLU A 231 22.56 -10.33 -0.86
CA GLU A 231 22.17 -9.28 0.09
C GLU A 231 21.68 -9.84 1.43
N LEU A 232 20.97 -10.96 1.42
CA LEU A 232 20.54 -11.67 2.63
C LEU A 232 21.69 -12.43 3.30
N ARG A 233 22.64 -12.96 2.53
CA ARG A 233 23.87 -13.56 3.11
C ARG A 233 24.70 -12.52 3.86
N GLU A 234 24.85 -11.33 3.30
CA GLU A 234 25.49 -10.21 4.00
C GLU A 234 24.73 -9.83 5.26
N SER A 235 23.41 -9.70 5.17
CA SER A 235 22.57 -9.35 6.33
C SER A 235 22.68 -10.39 7.44
N LYS A 236 22.66 -11.68 7.09
CA LYS A 236 22.86 -12.78 8.05
C LYS A 236 24.26 -12.77 8.67
N LYS A 237 25.30 -12.49 7.87
CA LYS A 237 26.69 -12.40 8.35
C LYS A 237 26.87 -11.25 9.35
N LEU A 238 26.20 -10.13 9.10
CA LEU A 238 26.31 -8.90 9.89
C LEU A 238 25.20 -8.74 10.93
N LEU A 239 24.27 -9.71 11.02
CA LEU A 239 23.10 -9.67 11.90
C LEU A 239 22.24 -8.39 11.70
N ILE A 240 22.10 -7.94 10.46
CA ILE A 240 21.32 -6.74 10.13
C ILE A 240 19.86 -7.14 9.88
N PRO A 241 18.89 -6.74 10.72
CA PRO A 241 17.48 -7.01 10.46
C PRO A 241 17.09 -6.49 9.07
N THR A 242 16.28 -7.27 8.36
CA THR A 242 15.96 -7.00 6.96
C THR A 242 14.46 -7.00 6.69
N TYR A 243 13.97 -5.94 6.06
CA TYR A 243 12.63 -5.86 5.48
C TYR A 243 12.72 -6.12 3.98
N ILE A 244 11.79 -6.92 3.45
CA ILE A 244 11.68 -7.17 2.01
C ILE A 244 10.39 -6.55 1.51
N MET A 245 10.48 -5.71 0.49
CA MET A 245 9.33 -5.07 -0.13
C MET A 245 9.24 -5.48 -1.60
N THR A 246 8.06 -5.88 -2.05
CA THR A 246 7.80 -6.13 -3.47
C THR A 246 6.33 -5.91 -3.80
N HIS A 247 5.99 -5.59 -5.05
CA HIS A 247 4.62 -5.24 -5.39
C HIS A 247 3.70 -6.48 -5.45
N ILE A 248 3.98 -7.42 -6.36
CA ILE A 248 3.18 -8.63 -6.58
C ILE A 248 3.62 -9.70 -5.58
N PRO A 249 2.75 -10.22 -4.72
CA PRO A 249 3.11 -11.25 -3.76
C PRO A 249 3.37 -12.62 -4.44
N PRO A 250 4.29 -13.44 -3.91
CA PRO A 250 4.63 -14.77 -4.44
C PRO A 250 3.61 -15.84 -3.99
N THR A 251 2.34 -15.64 -4.33
CA THR A 251 1.19 -16.45 -3.87
C THR A 251 0.12 -16.52 -4.96
N GLN A 252 -0.96 -17.25 -4.69
CA GLN A 252 -2.16 -17.27 -5.51
C GLN A 252 -2.95 -15.97 -5.35
N ASN A 253 -3.59 -15.56 -6.44
CA ASN A 253 -4.53 -14.47 -6.46
C ASN A 253 -5.78 -14.83 -5.64
N SER A 254 -6.15 -14.00 -4.67
CA SER A 254 -7.37 -14.21 -3.86
C SER A 254 -8.66 -14.05 -4.68
N PHE A 255 -8.60 -13.44 -5.88
CA PHE A 255 -9.77 -13.25 -6.74
C PHE A 255 -10.05 -14.41 -7.71
N ASP A 256 -9.04 -14.95 -8.40
CA ASP A 256 -9.21 -15.98 -9.43
C ASP A 256 -8.35 -17.23 -9.22
N GLU A 257 -7.72 -17.34 -8.05
CA GLU A 257 -6.94 -18.51 -7.60
C GLU A 257 -5.70 -18.83 -8.47
N LYS A 258 -5.41 -18.01 -9.47
CA LYS A 258 -4.23 -18.19 -10.33
C LYS A 258 -2.96 -17.75 -9.63
N GLU A 259 -1.86 -18.40 -9.98
CA GLU A 259 -0.54 -17.99 -9.50
C GLU A 259 -0.18 -16.58 -9.99
N LEU A 260 0.31 -15.75 -9.07
CA LEU A 260 0.77 -14.40 -9.37
C LEU A 260 2.22 -14.36 -9.85
N TRP A 261 2.99 -15.41 -9.54
CA TRP A 261 4.38 -15.61 -9.97
C TRP A 261 4.46 -16.92 -10.76
N ILE A 262 5.40 -17.00 -11.70
CA ILE A 262 5.73 -18.26 -12.36
C ILE A 262 6.38 -19.19 -11.33
N GLU A 263 5.88 -20.43 -11.25
CA GLU A 263 6.19 -21.43 -10.21
C GLU A 263 7.70 -21.58 -9.92
N GLN A 264 8.53 -21.61 -10.96
CA GLN A 264 9.98 -21.76 -10.81
C GLN A 264 10.62 -20.61 -10.01
N TYR A 265 10.17 -19.37 -10.21
CA TYR A 265 10.69 -18.20 -9.50
C TYR A 265 10.12 -18.13 -8.09
N GLN A 266 8.83 -18.45 -7.94
CA GLN A 266 8.16 -18.52 -6.64
C GLN A 266 8.84 -19.55 -5.74
N SER A 267 9.08 -20.77 -6.23
CA SER A 267 9.75 -21.84 -5.48
C SER A 267 11.17 -21.45 -5.08
N HIS A 268 11.93 -20.84 -5.99
CA HIS A 268 13.28 -20.37 -5.71
C HIS A 268 13.27 -19.26 -4.65
N TYR A 269 12.38 -18.28 -4.78
CA TYR A 269 12.18 -17.21 -3.79
C TYR A 269 11.84 -17.76 -2.41
N LEU A 270 10.83 -18.64 -2.31
CA LEU A 270 10.41 -19.21 -1.03
C LEU A 270 11.52 -20.03 -0.37
N ASN A 271 12.37 -20.71 -1.14
CA ASN A 271 13.55 -21.38 -0.61
C ASN A 271 14.58 -20.39 -0.06
N ILE A 272 14.81 -19.25 -0.75
CA ILE A 272 15.67 -18.17 -0.24
C ILE A 272 15.10 -17.64 1.09
N ILE A 273 13.82 -17.26 1.14
CA ILE A 273 13.17 -16.75 2.35
C ILE A 273 13.32 -17.74 3.50
N LYS A 274 13.05 -19.03 3.28
CA LYS A 274 13.19 -20.06 4.30
C LYS A 274 14.62 -20.12 4.86
N ASN A 275 15.64 -20.09 4.00
CA ASN A 275 17.05 -20.19 4.39
C ASN A 275 17.59 -18.97 5.16
N PHE A 276 16.96 -17.81 4.96
CA PHE A 276 17.34 -16.54 5.59
C PHE A 276 16.28 -16.00 6.56
N SER A 277 15.28 -16.80 6.93
CA SER A 277 14.17 -16.42 7.81
C SER A 277 14.61 -15.79 9.14
N THR A 278 15.77 -16.18 9.67
CA THR A 278 16.31 -15.64 10.94
C THR A 278 16.73 -14.17 10.88
N VAL A 279 16.89 -13.59 9.68
CA VAL A 279 17.27 -12.18 9.51
C VAL A 279 16.17 -11.35 8.83
N ILE A 280 15.18 -12.02 8.24
CA ILE A 280 14.05 -11.38 7.59
C ILE A 280 12.98 -11.14 8.66
N VAL A 281 12.73 -9.87 8.98
CA VAL A 281 11.71 -9.52 9.97
C VAL A 281 10.31 -9.60 9.37
N SER A 282 10.13 -9.04 8.18
CA SER A 282 8.82 -9.00 7.51
C SER A 282 8.95 -8.78 6.00
N GLN A 283 7.91 -9.23 5.29
CA GLN A 283 7.72 -9.03 3.86
C GLN A 283 6.45 -8.19 3.61
N PHE A 284 6.59 -7.15 2.79
CA PHE A 284 5.54 -6.17 2.51
C PHE A 284 5.13 -6.23 1.03
N PHE A 285 3.85 -6.52 0.78
CA PHE A 285 3.27 -6.72 -0.54
C PHE A 285 2.09 -5.78 -0.86
N GLY A 286 1.82 -5.57 -2.14
CA GLY A 286 0.68 -4.81 -2.64
C GLY A 286 -0.21 -5.65 -3.56
N HIS A 287 -0.65 -5.04 -4.67
CA HIS A 287 -1.24 -5.67 -5.84
C HIS A 287 -2.67 -6.22 -5.66
N LEU A 288 -3.02 -6.79 -4.51
CA LEU A 288 -4.35 -7.39 -4.30
C LEU A 288 -5.40 -6.41 -3.81
N HIS A 289 -5.00 -5.23 -3.30
CA HIS A 289 -5.90 -4.19 -2.78
C HIS A 289 -6.73 -4.64 -1.56
N LYS A 290 -6.28 -5.69 -0.86
CA LYS A 290 -6.97 -6.30 0.28
C LYS A 290 -6.06 -6.32 1.50
N ASP A 291 -6.67 -6.21 2.68
CA ASP A 291 -5.98 -6.45 3.94
C ASP A 291 -5.83 -7.97 4.12
N GLU A 292 -4.63 -8.48 3.87
CA GLU A 292 -4.35 -9.91 3.93
C GLU A 292 -3.00 -10.22 4.54
N PHE A 293 -2.87 -11.45 5.04
CA PHE A 293 -1.62 -12.02 5.52
C PHE A 293 -1.28 -13.32 4.80
N ARG A 294 0.00 -13.67 4.81
CA ARG A 294 0.54 -14.96 4.39
C ARG A 294 1.45 -15.49 5.48
N SER A 295 1.07 -16.60 6.10
CA SER A 295 1.92 -17.37 6.99
C SER A 295 2.72 -18.38 6.16
N GLY A 296 4.01 -18.12 5.91
CA GLY A 296 4.85 -18.99 5.09
C GLY A 296 6.34 -18.76 5.30
N ALA A 297 7.14 -19.82 5.11
CA ALA A 297 8.61 -19.78 5.17
C ALA A 297 9.22 -19.22 6.47
N SER A 298 8.52 -19.33 7.60
CA SER A 298 8.95 -18.83 8.91
C SER A 298 9.12 -17.31 9.02
N THR A 299 8.33 -16.56 8.25
CA THR A 299 8.34 -15.08 8.25
C THR A 299 6.91 -14.53 8.16
N ILE A 300 6.74 -13.24 8.46
CA ILE A 300 5.47 -12.54 8.29
C ILE A 300 5.39 -11.99 6.85
N GLY A 301 4.38 -12.39 6.09
CA GLY A 301 4.03 -11.78 4.81
C GLY A 301 2.74 -10.99 4.93
N MET A 302 2.75 -9.70 4.60
CA MET A 302 1.58 -8.83 4.70
C MET A 302 1.22 -8.22 3.34
N ILE A 303 -0.07 -8.06 3.08
CA ILE A 303 -0.62 -7.35 1.92
C ILE A 303 -1.48 -6.20 2.44
N ASN A 304 -1.20 -4.99 1.98
CA ASN A 304 -1.90 -3.80 2.45
C ASN A 304 -3.14 -3.49 1.58
N LEU A 305 -4.09 -2.75 2.17
CA LEU A 305 -5.15 -2.10 1.41
C LEU A 305 -4.56 -1.11 0.41
N SER A 306 -5.23 -0.98 -0.73
CA SER A 306 -4.92 0.06 -1.71
C SER A 306 -5.44 1.42 -1.26
N ILE A 307 -4.78 2.50 -1.69
CA ILE A 307 -5.39 3.82 -1.67
C ILE A 307 -6.52 3.90 -2.72
N SER A 308 -6.37 3.20 -3.84
CA SER A 308 -7.36 3.17 -4.90
C SER A 308 -8.58 2.32 -4.56
N PRO A 309 -9.82 2.85 -4.65
CA PRO A 309 -11.04 2.07 -4.41
C PRO A 309 -11.53 1.28 -5.66
N ILE A 310 -10.72 1.18 -6.71
CA ILE A 310 -11.14 0.65 -8.01
C ILE A 310 -11.73 -0.78 -7.94
N PHE A 311 -11.25 -1.63 -7.04
CA PHE A 311 -11.73 -3.02 -6.91
C PHE A 311 -12.66 -3.26 -5.72
N GLY A 312 -13.34 -2.21 -5.26
CA GLY A 312 -14.34 -2.33 -4.20
C GLY A 312 -13.70 -2.58 -2.84
N ASN A 313 -12.92 -1.60 -2.41
CA ASN A 313 -12.41 -1.46 -1.05
C ASN A 313 -12.46 0.02 -0.67
N ASN A 314 -12.51 0.32 0.62
CA ASN A 314 -12.22 1.68 1.05
C ASN A 314 -10.71 1.97 0.89
N PRO A 315 -10.35 3.22 0.55
CA PRO A 315 -8.96 3.67 0.56
C PRO A 315 -8.31 3.43 1.92
N GLY A 316 -7.08 2.94 1.95
CA GLY A 316 -6.36 2.66 3.19
C GLY A 316 -4.87 2.97 3.15
N PHE A 317 -4.28 3.16 4.33
CA PHE A 317 -2.84 3.17 4.57
C PHE A 317 -2.55 2.54 5.93
N ARG A 318 -1.30 2.10 6.17
CA ARG A 318 -0.91 1.49 7.43
C ARG A 318 0.17 2.29 8.13
N HIS A 319 0.00 2.51 9.44
CA HIS A 319 1.00 3.09 10.33
C HIS A 319 1.60 1.96 11.16
N MET A 320 2.85 1.64 10.91
CA MET A 320 3.54 0.47 11.47
C MET A 320 4.43 0.90 12.62
N HIS A 321 4.50 0.08 13.67
CA HIS A 321 5.27 0.34 14.89
C HIS A 321 6.37 -0.71 15.08
N PHE A 322 7.54 -0.28 15.53
CA PHE A 322 8.70 -1.16 15.73
C PHE A 322 9.56 -0.72 16.94
N ASN A 323 10.32 -1.67 17.49
CA ASN A 323 11.27 -1.45 18.60
C ASN A 323 12.66 -1.00 18.12
N GLU A 324 13.63 -0.84 19.01
CA GLU A 324 14.98 -0.36 18.65
C GLU A 324 15.75 -1.36 17.76
N GLU A 325 15.35 -2.63 17.77
CA GLU A 325 15.87 -3.74 16.96
C GLU A 325 15.16 -3.88 15.60
N TYR A 326 14.22 -2.99 15.27
CA TYR A 326 13.37 -3.04 14.08
C TYR A 326 12.44 -4.26 14.01
N GLU A 327 12.19 -4.93 15.11
CA GLU A 327 11.11 -5.91 15.22
C GLU A 327 9.78 -5.17 15.24
N LEU A 328 8.79 -5.70 14.52
CA LEU A 328 7.45 -5.12 14.52
C LEU A 328 6.81 -5.34 15.90
N THR A 329 6.04 -4.35 16.35
CA THR A 329 5.42 -4.37 17.69
C THR A 329 3.92 -4.19 17.63
N ASN A 330 3.40 -3.40 16.68
CA ASN A 330 1.98 -3.30 16.36
C ASN A 330 1.80 -2.58 15.01
N TYR A 331 0.56 -2.38 14.57
CA TYR A 331 0.23 -1.40 13.55
C TYR A 331 -1.21 -0.91 13.66
N ASP A 332 -1.47 0.28 13.13
CA ASP A 332 -2.81 0.84 12.92
C ASP A 332 -3.15 0.80 11.43
N GLN A 333 -4.23 0.10 11.08
CA GLN A 333 -4.80 0.18 9.74
C GLN A 333 -5.73 1.38 9.69
N TRP A 334 -5.43 2.34 8.82
CA TRP A 334 -6.30 3.47 8.54
C TRP A 334 -7.15 3.21 7.31
N TYR A 335 -8.35 3.77 7.29
CA TYR A 335 -9.21 3.78 6.12
C TYR A 335 -9.99 5.10 6.00
N LEU A 336 -10.44 5.38 4.77
CA LEU A 336 -11.38 6.47 4.47
C LEU A 336 -12.77 5.86 4.23
N ASP A 337 -13.80 6.30 4.95
CA ASP A 337 -15.18 6.03 4.53
C ASP A 337 -15.46 6.86 3.26
N LEU A 338 -15.24 6.28 2.08
CA LEU A 338 -15.31 7.00 0.81
C LEU A 338 -16.72 7.57 0.58
N PHE A 339 -17.75 6.76 0.84
CA PHE A 339 -19.14 7.16 0.73
C PHE A 339 -19.46 8.34 1.66
N GLY A 340 -19.14 8.19 2.96
CA GLY A 340 -19.35 9.24 3.95
C GLY A 340 -18.59 10.53 3.61
N SER A 341 -17.37 10.39 3.11
CA SER A 341 -16.51 11.51 2.74
C SER A 341 -17.06 12.32 1.59
N ASN A 342 -17.51 11.65 0.53
CA ASN A 342 -18.13 12.33 -0.60
C ASN A 342 -19.50 12.92 -0.23
N HIS A 343 -20.27 12.26 0.64
CA HIS A 343 -21.55 12.78 1.12
C HIS A 343 -21.37 14.09 1.91
N ASN A 344 -20.38 14.12 2.80
CA ASN A 344 -20.10 15.25 3.69
C ASN A 344 -19.26 16.34 3.02
N GLY A 345 -18.62 16.05 1.89
CA GLY A 345 -17.71 16.97 1.21
C GLY A 345 -16.33 17.08 1.88
N SER A 346 -15.99 16.18 2.80
CA SER A 346 -14.76 16.21 3.61
C SER A 346 -14.20 14.80 3.82
N ALA A 347 -12.88 14.62 3.71
CA ALA A 347 -12.24 13.32 3.91
C ALA A 347 -12.33 12.87 5.38
N ASP A 348 -13.03 11.77 5.62
CA ASP A 348 -13.30 11.17 6.93
C ASP A 348 -12.39 9.96 7.20
N TRP A 349 -11.11 10.23 7.45
CA TRP A 349 -10.11 9.20 7.76
C TRP A 349 -10.19 8.75 9.21
N LYS A 350 -10.17 7.43 9.43
CA LYS A 350 -10.30 6.80 10.73
C LYS A 350 -9.36 5.60 10.87
N VAL A 351 -8.97 5.30 12.10
CA VAL A 351 -8.40 3.98 12.42
C VAL A 351 -9.51 2.95 12.21
N LEU A 352 -9.25 1.97 11.35
CA LEU A 352 -10.11 0.81 11.17
C LEU A 352 -9.93 -0.16 12.34
N TYR A 353 -8.66 -0.47 12.65
CA TYR A 353 -8.27 -1.30 13.78
C TYR A 353 -6.77 -1.13 14.09
N ASP A 354 -6.38 -1.49 15.30
CA ASP A 354 -5.01 -1.90 15.61
C ASP A 354 -4.95 -3.42 15.73
N PHE A 355 -3.85 -4.04 15.27
CA PHE A 355 -3.73 -5.51 15.19
C PHE A 355 -3.88 -6.21 16.55
N SER A 356 -3.19 -5.70 17.56
CA SER A 356 -3.13 -6.30 18.90
C SER A 356 -4.50 -6.30 19.56
N SER A 357 -5.24 -5.19 19.45
CA SER A 357 -6.61 -5.07 19.96
C SER A 357 -7.62 -5.87 19.16
N LEU A 358 -7.50 -5.93 17.83
CA LEU A 358 -8.45 -6.69 17.01
C LEU A 358 -8.38 -8.19 17.28
N TYR A 359 -7.18 -8.70 17.54
CA TYR A 359 -6.93 -10.13 17.68
C TYR A 359 -6.57 -10.57 19.10
N ASP A 360 -6.78 -9.69 20.09
CA ASP A 360 -6.60 -10.00 21.52
C ASP A 360 -5.21 -10.61 21.82
N VAL A 361 -4.13 -9.97 21.31
CA VAL A 361 -2.73 -10.37 21.53
C VAL A 361 -1.88 -9.20 22.04
N GLU A 362 -0.78 -9.49 22.75
CA GLU A 362 0.06 -8.47 23.42
C GLU A 362 1.06 -7.74 22.49
N GLY A 363 0.96 -7.93 21.18
CA GLY A 363 1.85 -7.30 20.20
C GLY A 363 1.88 -8.03 18.87
N PHE A 364 2.66 -7.50 17.93
CA PHE A 364 2.79 -8.01 16.57
C PHE A 364 4.20 -8.51 16.26
N ASP A 365 4.56 -9.66 16.83
CA ASP A 365 5.74 -10.43 16.46
C ASP A 365 5.37 -11.68 15.64
N TYR A 366 6.37 -12.47 15.22
CA TYR A 366 6.12 -13.69 14.44
C TYR A 366 5.30 -14.74 15.21
N LYS A 367 5.48 -14.83 16.53
CA LYS A 367 4.79 -15.81 17.37
C LYS A 367 3.32 -15.48 17.50
N ASN A 368 3.00 -14.25 17.89
CA ASN A 368 1.63 -13.76 18.01
C ASN A 368 0.94 -13.76 16.65
N PHE A 369 1.65 -13.41 15.58
CA PHE A 369 1.12 -13.53 14.22
C PHE A 369 0.68 -14.96 13.89
N CYS A 370 1.51 -15.97 14.18
CA CYS A 370 1.13 -17.37 14.00
C CYS A 370 -0.08 -17.77 14.85
N GLU A 371 -0.14 -17.35 16.11
CA GLU A 371 -1.30 -17.59 16.98
C GLU A 371 -2.58 -16.99 16.39
N VAL A 372 -2.52 -15.75 15.89
CA VAL A 372 -3.67 -15.10 15.23
C VAL A 372 -4.10 -15.86 13.99
N VAL A 373 -3.15 -16.29 13.16
CA VAL A 373 -3.46 -17.09 11.96
C VAL A 373 -4.14 -18.41 12.32
N ASP A 374 -3.69 -19.08 13.39
CA ASP A 374 -4.30 -20.33 13.85
C ASP A 374 -5.71 -20.09 14.42
N LYS A 375 -5.93 -18.99 15.17
CA LYS A 375 -7.25 -18.57 15.63
C LYS A 375 -8.20 -18.27 14.47
N ILE A 376 -7.76 -17.52 13.45
CA ILE A 376 -8.56 -17.23 12.26
C ILE A 376 -9.02 -18.52 11.55
N LYS A 377 -8.18 -19.56 11.52
CA LYS A 377 -8.51 -20.85 10.88
C LYS A 377 -9.44 -21.73 11.71
N SER A 378 -9.48 -21.55 13.02
CA SER A 378 -10.12 -22.49 13.96
C SER A 378 -11.28 -21.90 14.76
N ASP A 379 -11.45 -20.57 14.77
CA ASP A 379 -12.47 -19.85 15.53
C ASP A 379 -13.26 -18.88 14.62
N ASP A 380 -14.58 -19.06 14.59
CA ASP A 380 -15.49 -18.29 13.74
C ASP A 380 -15.51 -16.79 14.06
N VAL A 381 -15.26 -16.40 15.31
CA VAL A 381 -15.21 -14.97 15.71
C VAL A 381 -14.00 -14.31 15.09
N TYR A 382 -12.83 -14.96 15.16
CA TYR A 382 -11.59 -14.44 14.57
C TYR A 382 -11.65 -14.45 13.04
N SER A 383 -12.23 -15.49 12.45
CA SER A 383 -12.53 -15.54 11.01
C SER A 383 -13.44 -14.40 10.58
N GLY A 384 -14.55 -14.17 11.30
CA GLY A 384 -15.47 -13.07 11.03
C GLY A 384 -14.82 -11.69 11.14
N ARG A 385 -13.96 -11.48 12.16
CA ARG A 385 -13.18 -10.24 12.30
C ARG A 385 -12.27 -10.00 11.09
N TYR A 386 -11.49 -11.02 10.69
CA TYR A 386 -10.60 -10.95 9.53
C TYR A 386 -11.36 -10.63 8.24
N LEU A 387 -12.48 -11.32 7.98
CA LEU A 387 -13.27 -11.11 6.77
C LEU A 387 -13.93 -9.71 6.71
N ALA A 388 -14.33 -9.16 7.85
CA ALA A 388 -14.97 -7.84 7.92
C ALA A 388 -14.02 -6.69 7.54
N ILE A 389 -12.74 -6.80 7.89
CA ILE A 389 -11.73 -5.76 7.60
C ILE A 389 -11.07 -5.92 6.23
N HIS A 390 -11.22 -7.08 5.58
CA HIS A 390 -10.52 -7.46 4.35
C HIS A 390 -10.62 -6.44 3.20
N ASN A 391 -11.76 -5.74 3.10
CA ASN A 391 -12.00 -4.68 2.10
C ASN A 391 -11.96 -3.26 2.68
N GLY A 392 -11.35 -3.06 3.85
CA GLY A 392 -11.35 -1.78 4.56
C GLY A 392 -12.74 -1.37 5.06
N ASN A 393 -13.54 -2.33 5.58
CA ASN A 393 -14.94 -2.09 5.98
C ASN A 393 -15.83 -1.57 4.83
N TYR A 394 -15.48 -1.92 3.59
CA TYR A 394 -16.37 -1.70 2.45
C TYR A 394 -17.44 -2.79 2.41
N PHE A 395 -18.69 -2.37 2.32
CA PHE A 395 -19.84 -3.23 2.11
C PHE A 395 -20.56 -2.80 0.84
N LYS A 396 -20.64 -3.73 -0.12
CA LYS A 396 -21.36 -3.50 -1.37
C LYS A 396 -22.84 -3.27 -1.06
N ASP A 397 -23.45 -2.26 -1.70
CA ASP A 397 -24.87 -1.93 -1.51
C ASP A 397 -25.25 -1.53 -0.06
N ARG A 398 -24.32 -0.97 0.73
CA ARG A 398 -24.53 -0.49 2.12
C ARG A 398 -25.81 0.32 2.29
N HIS A 399 -26.12 1.23 1.36
CA HIS A 399 -27.34 2.03 1.43
C HIS A 399 -28.60 1.17 1.31
N LYS A 400 -28.64 0.20 0.38
CA LYS A 400 -29.78 -0.70 0.25
C LYS A 400 -29.99 -1.52 1.51
N SER A 401 -28.93 -2.06 2.11
CA SER A 401 -29.04 -2.79 3.37
C SER A 401 -29.53 -1.90 4.52
N ASN A 402 -29.09 -0.63 4.59
CA ASN A 402 -29.63 0.32 5.56
C ASN A 402 -31.14 0.56 5.33
N CYS A 403 -31.56 0.68 4.08
CA CYS A 403 -32.97 0.82 3.74
C CYS A 403 -33.79 -0.43 4.06
N GLU A 404 -33.24 -1.63 3.86
CA GLU A 404 -33.91 -2.90 4.24
C GLU A 404 -34.17 -2.96 5.74
N MET A 405 -33.21 -2.50 6.56
CA MET A 405 -33.40 -2.43 8.01
C MET A 405 -34.41 -1.36 8.45
N ALA A 406 -34.52 -0.27 7.68
CA ALA A 406 -35.34 0.89 8.05
C ALA A 406 -36.76 0.87 7.47
N ALA A 407 -37.04 0.01 6.49
CA ALA A 407 -38.33 -0.05 5.79
C ALA A 407 -39.16 -1.28 6.21
N TYR A 408 -40.41 -1.06 6.60
CA TYR A 408 -41.36 -2.14 6.91
C TYR A 408 -42.08 -2.67 5.68
N ASN A 409 -42.17 -1.87 4.61
CA ASN A 409 -42.84 -2.26 3.38
C ASN A 409 -42.07 -1.82 2.13
N ARG A 410 -42.50 -2.34 0.98
CA ARG A 410 -41.86 -2.09 -0.31
C ARG A 410 -41.80 -0.60 -0.67
N GLN A 411 -42.83 0.17 -0.37
CA GLN A 411 -42.87 1.59 -0.75
C GLN A 411 -41.81 2.37 0.03
N GLU A 412 -41.75 2.18 1.35
CA GLU A 412 -40.72 2.79 2.21
C GLU A 412 -39.31 2.41 1.76
N TYR A 413 -39.09 1.14 1.40
CA TYR A 413 -37.80 0.69 0.88
C TYR A 413 -37.45 1.40 -0.42
N MET A 414 -38.36 1.45 -1.39
CA MET A 414 -38.14 2.11 -2.68
C MET A 414 -37.93 3.63 -2.51
N ASP A 415 -38.64 4.27 -1.58
CA ASP A 415 -38.46 5.69 -1.25
C ASP A 415 -37.11 5.96 -0.57
N CYS A 416 -36.63 5.02 0.24
CA CYS A 416 -35.31 5.09 0.85
C CYS A 416 -34.18 4.90 -0.18
N VAL A 417 -34.28 3.89 -1.06
CA VAL A 417 -33.27 3.61 -2.10
C VAL A 417 -33.27 4.67 -3.21
N SER A 418 -34.43 5.25 -3.55
CA SER A 418 -34.49 6.31 -4.58
C SER A 418 -33.80 7.61 -4.16
N LYS A 419 -33.72 7.90 -2.85
CA LYS A 419 -32.91 9.01 -2.33
C LYS A 419 -31.40 8.81 -2.57
N SER A 420 -30.99 7.59 -2.90
CA SER A 420 -29.60 7.19 -3.07
C SER A 420 -29.27 6.72 -4.48
N SER A 421 -30.13 6.86 -5.48
CA SER A 421 -29.74 6.53 -6.87
C SER A 421 -28.54 7.37 -7.39
N ASN A 422 -28.00 8.27 -6.57
CA ASN A 422 -26.70 8.92 -6.68
C ASN A 422 -25.51 8.10 -6.12
N ASP A 423 -25.70 6.86 -5.66
CA ASP A 423 -24.73 5.98 -4.95
C ASP A 423 -23.55 5.47 -5.79
N GLY A 424 -23.42 5.91 -7.04
CA GLY A 424 -22.11 5.89 -7.68
C GLY A 424 -21.32 7.14 -7.32
N ILE A 425 -21.38 7.54 -6.05
CA ILE A 425 -20.48 8.47 -5.39
C ILE A 425 -19.62 7.66 -4.44
#